data_AF-A0A4Z0C451-F1
#
_entry.id   AF-A0A4Z0C451-F1
#
_cell.length_a   1.000
_cell.length_b   1.000
_cell.length_c   1.000
_cell.angle_alpha   90.00
_cell.angle_beta   90.00
_cell.angle_gamma   90.00
#
_symmetry.space_group_name_H-M   'P 1'
#
loop_
_entity.id
_entity.type
_entity.pdbx_description
1 polymer ?
#
loop_
_entity_poly.entity_id
_entity_poly.type
_entity_poly.pdbx_seq_one_letter_code
_entity_poly.pdbx_strand_id
1 'polypeptide(L)'
;MDLITGNFYDADTSGTGWVIGFSDWTRLPGSDLLHVPQDAPLSGLCVKWYDHPDGHVSRSDKQVSAGRTMSMLVTTGSHFELDFSDEPDFHPDHTRTLVMTRAGDYAAWGAGVYHRWRCERRSTILTVRWNQD
;
A
#
# COMPACT_ATOMS: atom_id res chain seq x y z
N MET A 1 8.67 9.07 -5.81
CA MET A 1 7.88 7.88 -5.41
C MET A 1 6.38 8.11 -5.52
N ASP A 2 5.69 7.28 -6.34
CA ASP A 2 4.22 7.16 -6.37
C ASP A 2 3.77 6.31 -5.18
N LEU A 3 3.45 6.95 -4.06
CA LEU A 3 3.07 6.31 -2.80
C LEU A 3 2.02 7.17 -2.07
N ILE A 4 0.92 6.54 -1.68
CA ILE A 4 -0.05 7.06 -0.72
C ILE A 4 -0.11 6.15 0.49
N THR A 5 -0.37 6.72 1.66
CA THR A 5 -0.49 5.99 2.92
C THR A 5 -1.57 6.63 3.78
N GLY A 6 -2.25 5.85 4.60
CA GLY A 6 -3.25 6.39 5.51
C GLY A 6 -3.94 5.30 6.33
N ASN A 7 -5.09 5.63 6.90
CA ASN A 7 -5.96 4.69 7.58
C ASN A 7 -7.38 4.80 7.03
N PHE A 8 -8.03 3.68 6.72
CA PHE A 8 -9.40 3.63 6.18
C PHE A 8 -10.45 4.28 7.08
N TYR A 9 -10.23 4.31 8.40
CA TYR A 9 -11.14 4.96 9.35
C TYR A 9 -10.98 6.49 9.38
N ASP A 10 -9.84 7.00 8.92
CA ASP A 10 -9.51 8.42 8.99
C ASP A 10 -9.65 9.12 7.62
N ALA A 11 -9.74 8.36 6.52
CA ALA A 11 -9.88 8.91 5.17
C ALA A 11 -11.24 9.58 4.95
N ASP A 12 -11.26 10.82 4.47
CA ASP A 12 -12.49 11.47 4.00
C ASP A 12 -12.91 10.88 2.65
N THR A 13 -13.76 9.86 2.72
CA THR A 13 -14.30 9.19 1.53
C THR A 13 -15.62 9.81 1.06
N SER A 14 -16.01 10.97 1.59
CA SER A 14 -17.29 11.64 1.29
C SER A 14 -18.50 10.69 1.41
N GLY A 15 -18.46 9.78 2.38
CA GLY A 15 -19.52 8.79 2.64
C GLY A 15 -19.55 7.58 1.70
N THR A 16 -18.61 7.45 0.76
CA THR A 16 -18.60 6.35 -0.22
C THR A 16 -17.77 5.14 0.23
N GLY A 17 -16.78 5.35 1.11
CA GLY A 17 -15.83 4.32 1.53
C GLY A 17 -14.71 4.00 0.54
N TRP A 18 -14.58 4.71 -0.59
CA TRP A 18 -13.50 4.45 -1.55
C TRP A 18 -12.24 5.20 -1.15
N VAL A 19 -11.09 4.52 -1.10
CA VAL A 19 -9.77 5.19 -1.01
C VAL A 19 -8.94 5.07 -2.29
N ILE A 20 -9.33 4.13 -3.15
CA ILE A 20 -8.86 3.97 -4.53
C ILE A 20 -10.11 3.90 -5.40
N GLY A 21 -10.31 4.85 -6.31
CA GLY A 21 -11.55 4.91 -7.09
C GLY A 21 -11.45 5.76 -8.34
N PHE A 22 -12.50 5.73 -9.16
CA PHE A 22 -12.54 6.39 -10.47
C PHE A 22 -13.42 7.64 -10.52
N SER A 23 -14.13 7.94 -9.44
CA SER A 23 -15.05 9.07 -9.41
C SER A 23 -14.30 10.40 -9.21
N ASP A 24 -14.77 11.48 -9.83
CA ASP A 24 -14.11 12.80 -9.81
C ASP A 24 -13.84 13.34 -8.39
N TRP A 25 -14.67 12.96 -7.41
CA TRP A 25 -14.49 13.41 -6.03
C TRP A 25 -13.16 12.91 -5.42
N THR A 26 -12.60 11.79 -5.90
CA THR A 26 -11.26 11.32 -5.50
C THR A 26 -10.16 12.29 -5.94
N ARG A 27 -10.44 13.21 -6.87
CA ARG A 27 -9.53 14.27 -7.33
C ARG A 27 -9.73 15.60 -6.60
N LEU A 28 -10.66 15.68 -5.64
CA LEU A 28 -10.88 16.92 -4.90
C LEU A 28 -9.61 17.32 -4.14
N PRO A 29 -9.27 18.62 -4.08
CA PRO A 29 -8.11 19.08 -3.32
C PRO A 29 -8.15 18.59 -1.88
N GLY A 30 -7.07 17.94 -1.42
CA GLY A 30 -6.94 17.44 -0.06
C GLY A 30 -7.58 16.08 0.22
N SER A 31 -8.03 15.34 -0.80
CA SER A 31 -8.61 14.01 -0.62
C SER A 31 -7.60 12.95 -0.14
N ASP A 32 -6.30 13.10 -0.47
CA ASP A 32 -5.26 12.08 -0.27
C ASP A 32 -5.64 10.69 -0.81
N LEU A 33 -6.56 10.63 -1.79
CA LEU A 33 -7.08 9.39 -2.37
C LEU A 33 -6.45 9.08 -3.73
N LEU A 34 -6.41 7.78 -4.06
CA LEU A 34 -5.93 7.34 -5.37
C LEU A 34 -7.05 7.40 -6.41
N HIS A 35 -6.84 8.20 -7.45
CA HIS A 35 -7.72 8.20 -8.61
C HIS A 35 -7.22 7.22 -9.69
N VAL A 36 -8.11 6.33 -10.14
CA VAL A 36 -7.91 5.46 -11.30
C VAL A 36 -8.93 5.86 -12.36
N PRO A 37 -8.53 6.34 -13.56
CA PRO A 37 -9.51 6.71 -14.59
C PRO A 37 -10.46 5.54 -14.91
N GLN A 38 -11.74 5.83 -15.10
CA GLN A 38 -12.78 4.80 -15.31
C GLN A 38 -12.50 3.94 -16.56
N ASP A 39 -11.89 4.53 -17.58
CA ASP A 39 -11.52 3.92 -18.85
C ASP A 39 -10.07 3.38 -18.88
N ALA A 40 -9.32 3.51 -17.78
CA ALA A 40 -7.98 2.96 -17.70
C ALA A 40 -8.03 1.43 -17.79
N PRO A 41 -7.31 0.80 -18.72
CA PRO A 41 -7.22 -0.65 -18.80
C PRO A 41 -6.51 -1.20 -17.55
N LEU A 42 -7.08 -2.26 -16.98
CA LEU A 42 -6.51 -2.97 -15.84
C LEU A 42 -6.32 -4.44 -16.20
N SER A 43 -5.15 -4.99 -15.90
CA SER A 43 -4.86 -6.40 -16.13
C SER A 43 -4.15 -7.02 -14.92
N GLY A 44 -4.15 -8.35 -14.84
CA GLY A 44 -3.42 -9.06 -13.79
C GLY A 44 -3.89 -8.76 -12.36
N LEU A 45 -5.17 -8.39 -12.16
CA LEU A 45 -5.74 -8.15 -10.83
C LEU A 45 -5.55 -9.39 -9.96
N CYS A 46 -4.85 -9.22 -8.85
CA CYS A 46 -4.59 -10.25 -7.87
C CYS A 46 -4.95 -9.73 -6.48
N VAL A 47 -5.53 -10.61 -5.66
CA VAL A 47 -5.75 -10.38 -4.23
C VAL A 47 -5.06 -11.50 -3.46
N LYS A 48 -4.36 -11.15 -2.40
CA LYS A 48 -3.80 -12.12 -1.45
C LYS A 48 -3.95 -11.59 -0.03
N TRP A 49 -4.00 -12.50 0.93
CA TRP A 49 -3.77 -12.15 2.33
C TRP A 49 -2.67 -13.06 2.88
N TYR A 50 -1.93 -12.55 3.86
CA TYR A 50 -0.93 -13.35 4.56
C TYR A 50 -0.87 -12.92 6.03
N ASP A 51 -0.85 -13.91 6.92
CA ASP A 51 -0.71 -13.75 8.36
C ASP A 51 0.77 -13.86 8.72
N HIS A 52 1.44 -12.72 8.88
CA HIS A 52 2.86 -12.64 9.19
C HIS A 52 3.06 -12.92 10.68
N PRO A 53 3.87 -13.93 11.08
CA PRO A 53 4.22 -14.14 12.47
C PRO A 53 5.21 -13.07 12.99
N ASP A 54 5.40 -13.02 14.31
CA ASP A 54 6.38 -12.15 14.97
C ASP A 54 7.80 -12.39 14.40
N GLY A 55 8.52 -11.30 14.16
CA GLY A 55 9.87 -11.31 13.61
C GLY A 55 9.98 -11.66 12.12
N HIS A 56 8.86 -11.88 11.40
CA HIS A 56 8.90 -12.17 9.97
C HIS A 56 9.44 -10.95 9.21
N VAL A 57 10.36 -11.17 8.28
CA VAL A 57 10.92 -10.12 7.41
C VAL A 57 10.84 -10.52 5.95
N SER A 58 10.72 -9.53 5.06
CA SER A 58 10.73 -9.78 3.62
C SER A 58 12.09 -10.29 3.15
N ARG A 59 12.07 -11.18 2.14
CA ARG A 59 13.28 -11.66 1.48
C ARG A 59 13.98 -10.53 0.72
N SER A 60 15.31 -10.64 0.60
CA SER A 60 16.18 -9.65 -0.05
C SER A 60 16.04 -9.62 -1.58
N ASP A 61 15.46 -10.64 -2.19
CA ASP A 61 15.27 -10.80 -3.64
C ASP A 61 13.92 -10.28 -4.15
N LYS A 62 13.23 -9.45 -3.36
CA LYS A 62 11.97 -8.86 -3.77
C LYS A 62 12.14 -8.01 -5.02
N GLN A 63 11.35 -8.34 -6.04
CA GLN A 63 11.29 -7.59 -7.28
C GLN A 63 10.60 -6.23 -7.07
N VAL A 64 11.03 -5.25 -7.86
CA VAL A 64 10.37 -3.95 -7.98
C VAL A 64 8.91 -4.13 -8.39
N SER A 65 8.04 -3.23 -7.93
CA SER A 65 6.62 -3.29 -8.29
C SER A 65 6.44 -3.07 -9.79
N ALA A 66 5.88 -4.06 -10.49
CA ALA A 66 5.62 -3.96 -11.93
C ALA A 66 4.34 -3.16 -12.26
N GLY A 67 3.42 -3.06 -11.31
CA GLY A 67 2.15 -2.34 -11.43
C GLY A 67 1.77 -1.69 -10.10
N ARG A 68 0.50 -1.29 -9.96
CA ARG A 68 -0.01 -0.74 -8.71
C ARG A 68 -0.23 -1.84 -7.69
N THR A 69 0.08 -1.54 -6.43
CA THR A 69 -0.16 -2.43 -5.29
C THR A 69 -0.73 -1.63 -4.13
N MET A 70 -1.68 -2.21 -3.40
CA MET A 70 -2.16 -1.73 -2.12
C MET A 70 -2.00 -2.83 -1.07
N SER A 71 -1.47 -2.50 0.10
CA SER A 71 -1.44 -3.37 1.28
C SER A 71 -2.18 -2.71 2.44
N MET A 72 -2.97 -3.48 3.16
CA MET A 72 -3.78 -3.04 4.30
C MET A 72 -3.57 -3.96 5.49
N LEU A 73 -3.38 -3.40 6.67
CA LEU A 73 -3.37 -4.11 7.94
C LEU A 73 -4.81 -4.39 8.37
N VAL A 74 -5.16 -5.65 8.59
CA VAL A 74 -6.54 -6.03 8.97
C VAL A 74 -6.66 -6.59 10.39
N THR A 75 -5.54 -6.79 11.08
CA THR A 75 -5.50 -7.24 12.48
C THR A 75 -5.24 -6.09 13.44
N THR A 76 -5.77 -6.20 14.65
CA THR A 76 -5.49 -5.27 15.74
C THR A 76 -4.31 -5.74 16.58
N GLY A 77 -3.71 -4.83 17.34
CA GLY A 77 -2.58 -5.15 18.20
C GLY A 77 -1.35 -5.61 17.41
N SER A 78 -1.14 -5.04 16.23
CA SER A 78 -0.08 -5.40 15.27
C SER A 78 1.02 -4.31 15.23
N HIS A 79 2.17 -4.66 14.67
CA HIS A 79 3.24 -3.70 14.34
C HIS A 79 3.96 -4.20 13.08
N PHE A 80 3.65 -3.57 11.96
CA PHE A 80 4.16 -3.93 10.64
C PHE A 80 4.77 -2.72 9.95
N GLU A 81 6.01 -2.82 9.55
CA GLU A 81 6.75 -1.73 8.91
C GLU A 81 6.92 -2.04 7.42
N LEU A 82 6.64 -1.05 6.58
CA LEU A 82 6.89 -1.05 5.15
C LEU A 82 7.88 0.04 4.81
N ASP A 83 9.04 -0.35 4.29
CA ASP A 83 9.97 0.58 3.66
C ASP A 83 9.67 0.63 2.17
N PHE A 84 9.67 1.85 1.62
CA PHE A 84 9.53 2.14 0.21
C PHE A 84 10.72 2.97 -0.27
N SER A 85 11.20 2.69 -1.48
CA SER A 85 12.33 3.39 -2.09
C SER A 85 12.14 3.46 -3.61
N ASP A 86 12.64 4.53 -4.23
CA ASP A 86 12.76 4.63 -5.69
C ASP A 86 14.03 3.89 -6.20
N GLU A 87 14.91 3.45 -5.28
CA GLU A 87 16.18 2.77 -5.57
C GLU A 87 16.29 1.40 -4.85
N PRO A 88 16.95 0.39 -5.45
CA PRO A 88 16.99 -0.98 -4.90
C PRO A 88 17.82 -1.14 -3.62
N ASP A 89 18.71 -0.21 -3.31
CA ASP A 89 19.61 -0.28 -2.15
C ASP A 89 18.97 0.24 -0.85
N PHE A 90 17.80 0.91 -0.94
CA PHE A 90 17.13 1.56 0.17
C PHE A 90 18.04 2.55 0.90
N HIS A 91 18.70 3.44 0.15
CA HIS A 91 19.45 4.55 0.75
C HIS A 91 18.54 5.35 1.72
N PRO A 92 18.99 5.69 2.95
CA PRO A 92 18.14 6.33 3.96
C PRO A 92 17.49 7.63 3.48
N ASP A 93 18.21 8.45 2.72
CA ASP A 93 17.69 9.73 2.20
C ASP A 93 16.57 9.57 1.15
N HIS A 94 16.45 8.37 0.57
CA HIS A 94 15.46 8.03 -0.45
C HIS A 94 14.45 6.98 0.02
N THR A 95 14.50 6.58 1.29
CA THR A 95 13.62 5.59 1.88
C THR A 95 12.52 6.25 2.71
N ARG A 96 11.27 5.84 2.50
CA ARG A 96 10.15 6.19 3.38
C ARG A 96 9.66 4.94 4.10
N THR A 97 9.49 5.05 5.42
CA THR A 97 8.95 3.98 6.25
C THR A 97 7.52 4.33 6.67
N LEU A 98 6.59 3.39 6.44
CA LEU A 98 5.25 3.40 7.01
C LEU A 98 5.20 2.38 8.15
N VAL A 99 4.77 2.82 9.33
CA VAL A 99 4.50 1.94 10.48
C VAL A 99 3.00 1.74 10.61
N MET A 100 2.54 0.50 10.45
CA MET A 100 1.14 0.09 10.51
C MET A 100 0.87 -0.58 11.87
N THR A 101 0.00 0.02 12.68
CA THR A 101 -0.35 -0.47 14.04
C THR A 101 -1.86 -0.55 14.29
N ARG A 102 -2.66 0.13 13.47
CA ARG A 102 -4.12 0.14 13.54
C ARG A 102 -4.69 -0.67 12.38
N ALA A 103 -5.71 -1.47 12.65
CA ALA A 103 -6.51 -2.06 11.59
C ALA A 103 -7.01 -0.92 10.66
N GLY A 104 -6.99 -1.17 9.35
CA GLY A 104 -7.28 -0.17 8.34
C GLY A 104 -6.08 0.70 7.95
N ASP A 105 -4.91 0.62 8.60
CA ASP A 105 -3.70 1.26 8.06
C ASP A 105 -3.41 0.66 6.68
N TYR A 106 -3.02 1.50 5.72
CA TYR A 106 -2.75 1.06 4.36
C TYR A 106 -1.66 1.89 3.69
N ALA A 107 -1.06 1.27 2.67
CA ALA A 107 -0.25 1.92 1.66
C ALA A 107 -0.72 1.49 0.28
N ALA A 108 -0.71 2.40 -0.68
CA ALA A 108 -0.82 2.07 -2.09
C ALA A 108 0.28 2.77 -2.89
N TRP A 109 0.90 2.06 -3.82
CA TRP A 109 2.05 2.54 -4.57
C TRP A 109 2.03 2.07 -6.02
N GLY A 110 2.74 2.81 -6.87
CA GLY A 110 2.84 2.58 -8.30
C GLY A 110 3.93 1.60 -8.72
N ALA A 111 4.04 1.42 -10.04
CA ALA A 111 5.15 0.71 -10.65
C ALA A 111 6.48 1.43 -10.38
N GLY A 112 7.59 0.69 -10.38
CA GLY A 112 8.93 1.23 -10.13
C GLY A 112 9.30 1.42 -8.66
N VAL A 113 8.34 1.31 -7.74
CA VAL A 113 8.61 1.42 -6.29
C VAL A 113 9.14 0.10 -5.73
N TYR A 114 10.36 0.15 -5.17
CA TYR A 114 10.94 -0.92 -4.37
C TYR A 114 10.31 -0.90 -2.98
N HIS A 115 10.04 -2.09 -2.43
CA HIS A 115 9.47 -2.19 -1.09
C HIS A 115 9.94 -3.44 -0.33
N ARG A 116 10.13 -3.29 0.97
CA ARG A 116 10.44 -4.39 1.91
C ARG A 116 9.62 -4.21 3.18
N TRP A 117 9.47 -5.28 3.96
CA TRP A 117 8.66 -5.22 5.17
C TRP A 117 9.28 -5.99 6.34
N ARG A 118 8.90 -5.57 7.55
CA ARG A 118 9.23 -6.24 8.81
C ARG A 118 7.97 -6.32 9.67
N CYS A 119 7.71 -7.49 10.22
CA CYS A 119 6.59 -7.75 11.11
C CYS A 119 7.14 -7.92 12.52
N GLU A 120 7.17 -6.84 13.30
CA GLU A 120 7.65 -6.90 14.68
C GLU A 120 6.65 -7.64 15.58
N ARG A 121 5.36 -7.46 15.31
CA ARG A 121 4.27 -8.16 15.98
C ARG A 121 3.25 -8.66 14.96
N ARG A 122 2.73 -9.87 15.17
CA ARG A 122 1.86 -10.62 14.25
C ARG A 122 0.85 -9.72 13.55
N SER A 123 0.84 -9.79 12.23
CA SER A 123 0.11 -8.88 11.37
C SER A 123 -0.45 -9.61 10.16
N THR A 124 -1.77 -9.56 9.99
CA THR A 124 -2.39 -10.00 8.73
C THR A 124 -2.46 -8.82 7.78
N ILE A 125 -1.85 -8.99 6.60
CA ILE A 125 -1.85 -8.00 5.54
C ILE A 125 -2.70 -8.50 4.37
N LEU A 126 -3.70 -7.73 3.98
CA LEU A 126 -4.43 -7.89 2.72
C LEU A 126 -3.72 -7.07 1.64
N THR A 127 -3.34 -7.70 0.53
CA THR A 127 -2.71 -7.03 -0.61
C THR A 127 -3.55 -7.21 -1.87
N VAL A 128 -3.78 -6.10 -2.56
CA VAL A 128 -4.36 -6.04 -3.91
C VAL A 128 -3.29 -5.52 -4.86
N ARG A 129 -3.14 -6.10 -6.05
CA ARG A 129 -2.24 -5.59 -7.09
C ARG A 129 -2.83 -5.73 -8.47
N TRP A 130 -2.47 -4.84 -9.37
CA TRP A 130 -2.90 -4.85 -10.77
C TRP A 130 -1.91 -4.08 -11.63
N ASN A 131 -1.90 -4.38 -12.92
CA ASN A 131 -1.20 -3.57 -13.92
C ASN A 131 -2.17 -2.51 -14.46
N GLN A 132 -1.63 -1.35 -14.77
CA GLN A 132 -2.34 -0.28 -15.46
C GLN A 132 -1.47 0.07 -16.67
N ASP A 133 -1.97 -0.23 -17.86
CA ASP A 133 -1.27 -0.02 -19.14
C ASP A 133 -1.46 1.40 -19.68
#